data_AF-A0A921QW93-F1
#
_entry.id   AF-A0A921QW93-F1
#
_cell.length_a   1.000
_cell.length_b   1.000
_cell.length_c   1.000
_cell.angle_alpha   90.00
_cell.angle_beta   90.00
_cell.angle_gamma   90.00
#
_symmetry.space_group_name_H-M   'P 1'
#
loop_
_entity.id
_entity.type
_entity.pdbx_description
1 polymer ?
#
loop_
_entity_poly.entity_id
_entity_poly.type
_entity_poly.pdbx_seq_one_letter_code
_entity_poly.pdbx_strand_id
1 'polypeptide(L)' 'MGQKEEIIRQCKFHIRRVSPILNVPRGSACCVEVRKVRDMRCIIKQMGHMEKKSYSRKRVAGLEKKCH' A
#
# COMPACT_ATOMS: atom_id res chain seq x y z
N MET A 1 -15.62 6.42 3.22
CA MET A 1 -14.14 6.45 3.22
C MET A 1 -13.66 5.45 2.19
N GLY A 2 -12.78 5.84 1.27
CA GLY A 2 -12.41 5.00 0.12
C GLY A 2 -11.35 3.95 0.45
N GLN A 3 -11.38 2.79 -0.22
CA GLN A 3 -10.38 1.71 -0.10
C GLN A 3 -8.92 2.23 -0.18
N LYS A 4 -8.66 3.26 -0.99
CA LYS A 4 -7.34 3.91 -1.12
C LYS A 4 -6.82 4.46 0.21
N GLU A 5 -7.65 5.20 0.94
CA GLU A 5 -7.25 5.83 2.20
C GLU A 5 -6.93 4.80 3.26
N GLU A 6 -7.74 3.73 3.34
CA GLU A 6 -7.52 2.65 4.30
C GLU A 6 -6.19 1.93 4.02
N ILE A 7 -5.93 1.57 2.75
CA ILE A 7 -4.66 0.95 2.32
C ILE A 7 -3.48 1.86 2.67
N ILE A 8 -3.56 3.15 2.34
CA ILE A 8 -2.48 4.08 2.63
C ILE A 8 -2.31 4.24 4.14
N ARG A 9 -3.38 4.34 4.92
CA ARG A 9 -3.32 4.47 6.38
C ARG A 9 -2.66 3.26 7.03
N GLN A 10 -3.08 2.05 6.66
CA GLN A 10 -2.59 0.80 7.25
C GLN A 10 -1.19 0.43 6.73
N CYS A 11 -0.91 0.68 5.46
CA CYS A 11 0.35 0.30 4.82
C CYS A 11 1.40 1.41 4.76
N LYS A 12 1.13 2.64 5.26
CA LYS A 12 2.00 3.83 5.11
C LYS A 12 3.47 3.57 5.42
N PHE A 13 3.76 2.80 6.46
CA PHE A 13 5.12 2.48 6.89
C PHE A 13 5.86 1.61 5.87
N HIS A 14 5.17 0.67 5.25
CA HIS A 14 5.75 -0.25 4.28
C HIS A 14 5.88 0.38 2.89
N ILE A 15 4.97 1.29 2.51
CA ILE A 15 4.97 1.92 1.17
C ILE A 15 5.76 3.23 1.09
N ARG A 16 6.19 3.80 2.23
CA ARG A 16 6.98 5.05 2.28
C ARG A 16 8.28 4.91 1.49
N ARG A 17 8.66 5.94 0.72
CA ARG A 17 9.91 5.92 -0.08
C ARG A 17 11.16 5.80 0.79
N VAL A 18 11.19 6.53 1.90
CA VAL A 18 12.39 6.72 2.75
C VAL A 18 12.52 5.66 3.85
N SER A 19 11.49 4.84 4.07
CA SER A 19 11.50 3.84 5.14
C SER A 19 12.32 2.62 4.71
N PRO A 20 13.04 1.94 5.63
CA PRO A 20 13.69 0.66 5.33
C PRO A 20 12.70 -0.31 4.68
N ILE A 21 13.20 -1.27 3.90
CA ILE A 21 12.36 -2.29 3.28
C ILE A 21 11.89 -3.23 4.38
N LEU A 22 10.77 -2.90 5.01
CA LEU A 22 10.15 -3.72 6.02
C LEU A 22 9.28 -4.77 5.33
N ASN A 23 9.45 -6.03 5.73
CA ASN A 23 8.51 -7.08 5.39
C ASN A 23 7.14 -6.73 5.97
N VAL A 24 6.10 -6.94 5.17
CA VAL A 24 4.72 -6.73 5.63
C VAL A 24 4.29 -8.03 6.30
N PRO A 25 3.97 -8.04 7.59
CA PRO A 25 3.47 -9.25 8.24
C PRO A 25 2.15 -9.67 7.56
N ARG A 26 2.02 -10.95 7.18
CA ARG A 26 0.82 -11.47 6.50
C ARG A 26 -0.48 -11.28 7.30
N GLY A 27 -0.39 -11.28 8.63
CA GLY A 27 -1.52 -11.03 9.54
C GLY A 27 -1.74 -9.55 9.89
N SER A 28 -0.97 -8.62 9.32
CA SER A 28 -1.15 -7.19 9.61
C SER A 28 -2.43 -6.63 9.00
N ALA A 29 -2.97 -5.58 9.61
CA ALA A 29 -4.11 -4.83 9.07
C ALA A 29 -3.86 -4.36 7.62
N CYS A 30 -2.61 -4.05 7.26
CA CYS A 30 -2.22 -3.74 5.89
C CYS A 30 -2.57 -4.91 4.94
N CYS A 31 -2.14 -6.14 5.24
CA CYS A 31 -2.44 -7.28 4.38
C CYS A 31 -3.93 -7.67 4.35
N VAL A 32 -4.65 -7.46 5.45
CA VAL A 32 -6.11 -7.66 5.48
C VAL A 32 -6.80 -6.74 4.48
N GLU A 33 -6.42 -5.46 4.44
CA GLU A 33 -6.97 -4.51 3.47
C GLU A 33 -6.50 -4.80 2.05
N VAL A 34 -5.22 -5.17 1.88
CA VAL A 34 -4.66 -5.53 0.56
C VAL A 34 -5.43 -6.68 -0.07
N ARG A 35 -5.78 -7.71 0.70
CA ARG A 35 -6.56 -8.87 0.20
C ARG A 35 -7.98 -8.51 -0.23
N LYS A 36 -8.54 -7.40 0.28
CA LYS A 36 -9.84 -6.87 -0.17
C LYS A 36 -9.73 -6.10 -1.48
N VAL A 37 -8.52 -5.73 -1.89
CA VAL A 37 -8.25 -5.00 -3.12
C VAL A 37 -7.85 -5.98 -4.21
N ARG A 38 -8.65 -6.01 -5.28
CA ARG A 38 -8.44 -6.93 -6.40
C ARG A 38 -7.25 -6.57 -7.29
N ASP A 39 -6.91 -5.28 -7.38
CA ASP A 39 -5.81 -4.77 -8.18
C ASP A 39 -5.18 -3.54 -7.50
N MET A 40 -3.91 -3.67 -7.11
CA MET A 40 -3.17 -2.59 -6.44
C MET A 40 -2.82 -1.41 -7.36
N ARG A 41 -2.88 -1.59 -8.69
CA ARG A 41 -2.64 -0.49 -9.63
C ARG A 41 -3.79 0.51 -9.60
N CYS A 42 -5.00 0.08 -9.26
CA CYS A 42 -6.13 0.98 -9.02
C CYS A 42 -5.83 1.97 -7.89
N ILE A 43 -5.22 1.50 -6.79
CA ILE A 43 -4.79 2.37 -5.68
C ILE A 43 -3.74 3.37 -6.17
N ILE A 44 -2.75 2.93 -6.95
CA ILE A 44 -1.71 3.81 -7.50
C ILE A 44 -2.30 4.90 -8.43
N LYS A 45 -3.34 4.57 -9.21
CA LYS A 45 -4.04 5.54 -10.05
C LYS A 45 -4.78 6.57 -9.21
N GLN A 46 -5.44 6.14 -8.13
CA GLN A 46 -6.18 7.00 -7.21
C GLN A 46 -5.28 7.86 -6.30
N MET A 47 -3.97 7.57 -6.23
CA MET A 47 -3.04 8.38 -5.45
C MET A 47 -2.87 9.79 -6.04
N GLY A 48 -3.03 10.79 -5.18
CA GLY A 48 -2.77 12.19 -5.49
C GLY A 48 -1.28 12.49 -5.67
N HIS A 49 -0.97 13.73 -6.08
CA HIS A 49 0.41 14.18 -6.32
C HIS A 49 1.29 14.08 -5.06
N MET A 50 0.76 14.52 -3.91
CA MET A 50 1.44 14.46 -2.61
C MET A 50 1.73 13.02 -2.17
N GLU A 51 0.76 12.12 -2.36
CA GLU A 51 0.92 10.69 -2.03
C GLU A 51 1.98 10.03 -2.90
N LYS A 52 2.03 10.36 -4.19
CA LYS A 52 3.06 9.88 -5.13
C LYS A 52 4.47 10.38 -4.77
N LYS A 53 4.59 11.49 -4.04
CA LYS A 53 5.87 12.03 -3.54
C LYS A 53 6.33 11.30 -2.26
N SER A 54 5.41 11.02 -1.34
CA SER A 54 5.69 10.36 -0.06
C SER A 54 5.84 8.84 -0.16
N TYR A 55 5.09 8.21 -1.06
CA TYR A 55 4.97 6.75 -1.17
C TYR A 55 5.51 6.25 -2.52
N SER A 56 6.05 5.03 -2.51
CA SER A 56 6.65 4.40 -3.68
C SER A 56 5.63 3.55 -4.43
N ARG A 57 5.38 3.88 -5.70
CA ARG A 57 4.48 3.11 -6.58
C ARG A 57 4.89 1.63 -6.66
N LYS A 58 6.20 1.35 -6.72
CA LYS A 58 6.72 -0.02 -6.72
C LYS A 58 6.38 -0.76 -5.42
N ARG A 59 6.47 -0.09 -4.27
CA ARG A 59 6.13 -0.71 -2.98
C ARG A 59 4.63 -0.96 -2.83
N VAL A 60 3.79 -0.03 -3.29
CA VAL A 60 2.33 -0.21 -3.32
C VAL A 60 1.95 -1.40 -4.20
N ALA A 61 2.48 -1.48 -5.43
CA ALA A 61 2.24 -2.63 -6.31
C ALA A 61 2.77 -3.95 -5.71
N GLY A 62 3.89 -3.90 -5.00
CA GLY A 62 4.47 -5.05 -4.33
C GLY A 62 3.70 -5.55 -3.11
N LEU A 63 2.72 -4.79 -2.60
CA LEU A 63 1.88 -5.25 -1.48
C LEU A 63 1.06 -6.48 -1.86
N GLU A 64 0.57 -6.53 -3.10
CA GLU A 64 -0.20 -7.66 -3.63
C GLU A 64 0.58 -8.97 -3.48
N LYS A 65 1.82 -9.01 -3.96
CA LYS A 65 2.70 -10.19 -3.84
C LYS A 65 3.12 -10.53 -2.41
N LYS A 66 3.16 -9.55 -1.50
CA LYS A 66 3.57 -9.78 -0.11
C LYS A 66 2.43 -10.30 0.76
N CYS A 67 1.20 -9.95 0.42
CA CYS A 67 0.02 -10.22 1.23
C CYS A 67 -0.87 -11.37 0.71
N HIS A 68 -0.81 -11.67 -0.60
CA HIS A 68 -1.39 -12.89 -1.17
C HIS A 68 -0.51 -14.13 -0.95
#